data_AF-A0AAU0UT58-F1
#
_entry.id   AF-A0AAU0UT58-F1
#
_cell.length_a   1.000
_cell.length_b   1.000
_cell.length_c   1.000
_cell.angle_alpha   90.00
_cell.angle_beta   90.00
_cell.angle_gamma   90.00
#
_symmetry.space_group_name_H-M   'P 1'
#
loop_
_entity.id
_entity.type
_entity.pdbx_description
1 polymer ?
#
loop_
_entity_poly.entity_id
_entity_poly.type
_entity_poly.pdbx_seq_one_letter_code
_entity_poly.pdbx_strand_id
1 'polypeptide(L)'
;MTDSAVAESCRLTVRAPSVTIDLAVPADVPVADLLPTLLRYVGEDAEEAGLDHAGWVLQRLGDAPLDEETTLARAGLADGAVLHLRPHTEALPEARLDDLVDGIAETVGRRLHTWHAGAARGLLVGTAVATVAAALLLVFRPGVTDSTATRAACAAVAGVLLLAGAGSASRAVGDRLSATALGLLVAPCFALVGWVLPGGDLTGPDAVRVAGARLLAAGAAAAGGAVLALAATAVGAPVLLATAVVAVATAVSGALMGYTCLDMPAAVALVATVVALAAGAVAPFAFKLAGMRMPSLPSSAGQLQEGIDPYAGDEVAERTELAGRWVTALFAATGTIAAAALAVLAHTPDLPETLTALALSLLLLLHSRGLVHIGQRLTLAVPGIWGLLLLARAWAVDSDADGRVVVFAVLLAVAAALVTASWIVPGRRVLPYWGRAAELAHTGLAVALLPFTLWVAGLFGWLRGLFG
;
A
#
# COMPACT_ATOMS: atom_id res chain seq x y z
N MET A 1 23.53 5.70 -36.13
CA MET A 1 23.98 5.59 -34.73
C MET A 1 23.29 4.38 -34.14
N THR A 2 24.03 3.29 -34.02
CA THR A 2 23.57 1.96 -33.59
C THR A 2 23.19 1.98 -32.11
N ASP A 3 21.91 1.75 -31.86
CA ASP A 3 21.34 1.62 -30.53
C ASP A 3 21.78 0.26 -29.97
N SER A 4 22.63 0.27 -28.95
CA SER A 4 23.04 -0.92 -28.23
C SER A 4 21.86 -1.34 -27.35
N ALA A 5 21.02 -2.25 -27.83
CA ALA A 5 20.06 -2.93 -26.99
C ALA A 5 20.85 -3.63 -25.89
N VAL A 6 20.71 -3.15 -24.65
CA VAL A 6 21.25 -3.84 -23.48
C VAL A 6 20.52 -5.17 -23.40
N ALA A 7 21.15 -6.23 -23.92
CA ALA A 7 20.60 -7.57 -23.86
C ALA A 7 20.36 -7.92 -22.38
N GLU A 8 19.13 -8.31 -22.05
CA GLU A 8 18.81 -8.79 -20.71
C GLU A 8 19.72 -9.98 -20.42
N SER A 9 20.61 -9.83 -19.44
CA SER A 9 21.53 -10.87 -19.02
C SER A 9 20.85 -11.81 -18.02
N CYS A 10 20.98 -13.12 -18.20
CA CYS A 10 20.56 -14.14 -17.26
C CYS A 10 21.79 -14.76 -16.57
N ARG A 11 21.80 -14.81 -15.23
CA ARG A 11 22.76 -15.56 -14.42
C ARG A 11 22.33 -17.01 -14.33
N LEU A 12 23.17 -17.92 -14.81
CA LEU A 12 22.95 -19.36 -14.80
C LEU A 12 24.05 -20.05 -14.01
N THR A 13 23.67 -21.08 -13.24
CA THR A 13 24.62 -22.00 -12.60
C THR A 13 24.60 -23.32 -13.38
N VAL A 14 25.67 -23.64 -14.08
CA VAL A 14 25.81 -24.87 -14.85
C VAL A 14 26.67 -25.87 -14.08
N ARG A 15 26.11 -27.03 -13.76
CA ARG A 15 26.79 -28.15 -13.11
C ARG A 15 27.20 -29.18 -14.16
N ALA A 16 28.49 -29.22 -14.47
CA ALA A 16 29.12 -30.27 -15.26
C ALA A 16 29.62 -31.41 -14.34
N PRO A 17 30.05 -32.57 -14.88
CA PRO A 17 30.48 -33.70 -14.06
C PRO A 17 31.64 -33.41 -13.10
N SER A 18 32.58 -32.56 -13.52
CA SER A 18 33.81 -32.22 -12.79
C SER A 18 33.81 -30.81 -12.19
N VAL A 19 32.92 -29.92 -12.62
CA VAL A 19 32.96 -28.49 -12.28
C VAL A 19 31.56 -27.88 -12.20
N THR A 20 31.40 -26.85 -11.36
CA THR A 20 30.22 -25.97 -11.36
C THR A 20 30.65 -24.58 -11.82
N ILE A 21 29.92 -24.01 -12.77
CA ILE A 21 30.26 -22.76 -13.45
C ILE A 21 29.07 -21.81 -13.33
N ASP A 22 29.31 -20.60 -12.82
CA ASP A 22 28.31 -19.53 -12.81
C ASP A 22 28.61 -18.54 -13.94
N LEU A 23 27.67 -18.35 -14.87
CA LEU A 23 27.83 -17.47 -16.02
C LEU A 23 26.68 -16.46 -16.11
N ALA A 24 27.00 -15.25 -16.54
CA ALA A 24 26.01 -14.29 -17.00
C ALA A 24 25.98 -14.32 -18.53
N VAL A 25 24.86 -14.72 -19.11
CA VAL A 25 24.68 -14.91 -20.56
C VAL A 25 23.48 -14.11 -21.06
N PRO A 26 23.55 -13.51 -22.26
CA PRO A 26 22.41 -12.79 -22.82
C PRO A 26 21.21 -13.74 -23.04
N ALA A 27 20.02 -13.34 -22.60
CA ALA A 27 18.82 -14.18 -22.58
C ALA A 27 18.26 -14.49 -23.97
N ASP A 28 18.68 -13.74 -24.99
CA ASP A 28 18.32 -13.88 -26.39
C ASP A 28 19.22 -14.85 -27.18
N VAL A 29 20.27 -15.39 -26.56
CA VAL A 29 21.18 -16.35 -27.20
C VAL A 29 20.56 -17.76 -27.20
N PRO A 30 20.61 -18.49 -28.33
CA PRO A 30 20.22 -19.91 -28.43
C PRO A 30 21.07 -20.82 -27.53
N VAL A 31 20.50 -21.92 -27.05
CA VAL A 31 21.22 -22.90 -26.22
C VAL A 31 22.42 -23.52 -26.98
N ALA A 32 22.28 -23.77 -28.29
CA ALA A 32 23.36 -24.28 -29.14
C ALA A 32 24.63 -23.42 -29.10
N ASP A 33 24.48 -22.09 -29.05
CA ASP A 33 25.60 -21.14 -29.08
C ASP A 33 26.33 -21.07 -27.73
N LEU A 34 25.68 -21.49 -26.65
CA LEU A 34 26.25 -21.52 -25.31
C LEU A 34 27.09 -22.77 -25.07
N LEU A 35 26.70 -23.91 -25.65
CA LEU A 35 27.33 -25.21 -25.47
C LEU A 35 28.85 -25.21 -25.69
N PRO A 36 29.41 -24.70 -26.81
CA PRO A 36 30.84 -24.65 -27.03
C PRO A 36 31.58 -23.82 -25.95
N THR A 37 30.94 -22.74 -25.50
CA THR A 37 31.51 -21.89 -24.46
C THR A 37 31.55 -22.60 -23.11
N LEU A 38 30.50 -23.34 -22.77
CA LEU A 38 30.44 -24.13 -21.55
C LEU A 38 31.45 -25.30 -21.58
N LEU A 39 31.61 -25.97 -22.71
CA LEU A 39 32.56 -27.09 -22.86
C LEU A 39 34.01 -26.66 -22.64
N ARG A 40 34.41 -25.48 -23.14
CA ARG A 40 35.74 -24.91 -22.86
C ARG A 40 36.03 -24.73 -21.37
N TYR A 41 35.02 -24.51 -20.53
CA TYR A 41 35.19 -24.40 -19.08
C TYR A 41 35.25 -25.76 -18.37
N VAL A 42 34.78 -26.83 -19.01
CA VAL A 42 34.82 -28.19 -18.47
C VAL A 42 36.20 -28.84 -18.68
N GLY A 43 36.84 -28.57 -19.82
CA GLY A 43 38.21 -29.00 -20.14
C GLY A 43 38.44 -29.16 -21.65
N GLU A 44 39.70 -29.11 -22.10
CA GLU A 44 40.06 -29.21 -23.52
C GLU A 44 39.64 -30.55 -24.16
N ASP A 45 39.60 -31.63 -23.36
CA ASP A 45 39.19 -32.97 -23.82
C ASP A 45 37.65 -33.19 -23.83
N ALA A 46 36.86 -32.22 -23.35
CA ALA A 46 35.40 -32.39 -23.18
C ALA A 46 34.65 -32.41 -24.52
N GLU A 47 35.13 -31.67 -25.52
CA GLU A 47 34.56 -31.67 -26.87
C GLU A 47 34.79 -33.02 -27.56
N GLU A 48 35.98 -33.60 -27.40
CA GLU A 48 36.36 -34.88 -28.00
C GLU A 48 35.68 -36.07 -27.30
N ALA A 49 35.56 -36.02 -25.97
CA ALA A 49 34.77 -36.98 -25.19
C ALA A 49 33.27 -36.97 -25.54
N GLY A 50 32.75 -35.87 -26.08
CA GLY A 50 31.35 -35.78 -26.54
C GLY A 50 31.04 -36.63 -27.77
N LEU A 51 32.04 -36.93 -28.61
CA LEU A 51 31.86 -37.71 -29.84
C LEU A 51 31.42 -39.16 -29.54
N ASP A 52 31.96 -39.74 -28.47
CA ASP A 52 31.61 -41.10 -28.03
C ASP A 52 30.20 -41.19 -27.40
N HIS A 53 29.61 -40.04 -27.02
CA HIS A 53 28.38 -39.96 -26.24
C HIS A 53 27.24 -39.20 -26.94
N ALA A 54 27.30 -39.10 -28.27
CA ALA A 54 26.32 -38.39 -29.11
C ALA A 54 26.12 -36.90 -28.74
N GLY A 55 27.17 -36.25 -28.21
CA GLY A 55 27.18 -34.83 -27.87
C GLY A 55 26.83 -34.55 -26.41
N TRP A 56 26.62 -33.27 -26.12
CA TRP A 56 26.35 -32.76 -24.77
C TRP A 56 24.97 -32.10 -24.74
N VAL A 57 24.24 -32.31 -23.65
CA VAL A 57 22.93 -31.71 -23.43
C VAL A 57 22.92 -30.84 -22.19
N LEU A 58 22.12 -29.78 -22.26
CA LEU A 58 21.80 -28.92 -21.13
C LEU A 58 20.39 -29.23 -20.66
N GLN A 59 20.21 -29.56 -19.39
CA GLN A 59 18.89 -29.91 -18.85
C GLN A 59 18.67 -29.32 -17.45
N ARG A 60 17.42 -29.03 -17.09
CA ARG A 60 17.04 -28.78 -15.69
C ARG A 60 16.84 -30.11 -14.98
N LEU A 61 17.05 -30.14 -13.67
CA LEU A 61 16.80 -31.35 -12.89
C LEU A 61 15.31 -31.72 -12.96
N GLY A 62 15.02 -32.89 -13.53
CA GLY A 62 13.65 -33.41 -13.65
C GLY A 62 12.88 -32.99 -14.91
N ASP A 63 13.48 -32.18 -15.79
CA ASP A 63 12.90 -31.83 -17.10
C ASP A 63 13.63 -32.55 -18.24
N ALA A 64 13.05 -32.52 -19.44
CA ALA A 64 13.71 -32.95 -20.66
C ALA A 64 14.95 -32.07 -20.97
N PRO A 65 15.91 -32.58 -21.75
CA PRO A 65 16.96 -31.75 -22.36
C PRO A 65 16.37 -30.52 -23.05
N LEU A 66 17.03 -29.38 -22.87
CA LEU A 66 16.65 -28.14 -23.53
C LEU A 66 16.86 -28.28 -25.04
N ASP A 67 15.90 -27.75 -25.80
CA ASP A 67 16.01 -27.64 -27.24
C ASP A 67 17.11 -26.65 -27.61
N GLU A 68 18.05 -27.10 -28.45
CA GLU A 68 19.25 -26.36 -28.83
C GLU A 68 18.93 -25.09 -29.64
N GLU A 69 17.83 -25.11 -30.40
CA GLU A 69 17.37 -23.97 -31.21
C GLU A 69 16.62 -22.89 -30.40
N THR A 70 16.23 -23.21 -29.15
CA THR A 70 15.45 -22.31 -28.30
C THR A 70 16.37 -21.33 -27.56
N THR A 71 15.93 -20.06 -27.44
CA THR A 71 16.65 -19.04 -26.65
C THR A 71 16.40 -19.21 -25.16
N LEU A 72 17.34 -18.78 -24.31
CA LEU A 72 17.22 -18.88 -22.85
C LEU A 72 15.92 -18.26 -22.31
N ALA A 73 15.53 -17.10 -22.83
CA ALA A 73 14.28 -16.42 -22.47
C ALA A 73 13.04 -17.26 -22.82
N ARG A 74 13.05 -17.92 -23.98
CA ARG A 74 11.94 -18.75 -24.45
C ARG A 74 11.88 -20.11 -23.77
N ALA A 75 13.02 -20.63 -23.31
CA ALA A 75 13.12 -21.77 -22.41
C ALA A 75 12.62 -21.48 -20.98
N GLY A 76 12.27 -20.22 -20.69
CA GLY A 76 11.77 -19.80 -19.38
C GLY A 76 12.83 -19.88 -18.28
N LEU A 77 14.10 -19.68 -18.62
CA LEU A 77 15.19 -19.62 -17.66
C LEU A 77 15.27 -18.22 -17.06
N ALA A 78 15.32 -18.16 -15.73
CA ALA A 78 15.43 -16.94 -14.95
C ALA A 78 16.77 -16.88 -14.21
N ASP A 79 17.13 -15.69 -13.72
CA ASP A 79 18.32 -15.49 -12.89
C ASP A 79 18.38 -16.48 -11.72
N GLY A 80 19.50 -17.19 -11.62
CA GLY A 80 19.74 -18.23 -10.62
C GLY A 80 19.29 -19.63 -11.02
N ALA A 81 18.86 -19.84 -12.27
CA ALA A 81 18.52 -21.18 -12.75
C ALA A 81 19.75 -22.12 -12.73
N VAL A 82 19.55 -23.32 -12.19
CA VAL A 82 20.56 -24.37 -12.13
C VAL A 82 20.34 -25.37 -13.27
N LEU A 83 21.37 -25.55 -14.08
CA LEU A 83 21.35 -26.42 -15.26
C LEU A 83 22.42 -27.50 -15.10
N HIS A 84 22.16 -28.68 -15.65
CA HIS A 84 23.09 -29.80 -15.68
C HIS A 84 23.59 -29.99 -17.10
N LEU A 85 24.91 -29.90 -17.27
CA LEU A 85 25.60 -30.21 -18.52
C LEU A 85 26.06 -31.67 -18.44
N ARG A 86 25.52 -32.54 -19.29
CA ARG A 86 25.86 -33.97 -19.30
C ARG A 86 25.98 -34.51 -20.72
N PRO A 87 26.71 -35.62 -20.91
CA PRO A 87 26.69 -36.34 -22.19
C PRO A 87 25.26 -36.76 -22.55
N HIS A 88 24.91 -36.76 -23.84
CA HIS A 88 23.55 -37.04 -24.30
C HIS A 88 23.07 -38.43 -23.87
N THR A 89 23.95 -39.43 -23.89
CA THR A 89 23.68 -40.79 -23.40
C THR A 89 23.42 -40.88 -21.90
N GLU A 90 23.78 -39.84 -21.14
CA GLU A 90 23.58 -39.73 -19.68
C GLU A 90 22.57 -38.63 -19.32
N ALA A 91 21.69 -38.27 -20.27
CA ALA A 91 20.57 -37.37 -20.00
C ALA A 91 19.76 -37.90 -18.79
N LEU A 92 19.38 -36.98 -17.90
CA LEU A 92 18.61 -37.35 -16.73
C LEU A 92 17.19 -37.68 -17.20
N PRO A 93 16.59 -38.77 -16.71
CA PRO A 93 15.21 -39.06 -17.06
C PRO A 93 14.32 -37.92 -16.56
N GLU A 94 13.32 -37.55 -17.37
CA GLU A 94 12.25 -36.66 -16.94
C GLU A 94 11.64 -37.17 -15.63
N ALA A 95 11.32 -36.25 -14.73
CA ALA A 95 10.71 -36.58 -13.45
C ALA A 95 9.35 -37.24 -13.69
N ARG A 96 9.33 -38.57 -13.65
CA ARG A 96 8.11 -39.36 -13.69
C ARG A 96 7.60 -39.50 -12.26
N LEU A 97 6.40 -38.99 -12.04
CA LEU A 97 5.67 -39.16 -10.79
C LEU A 97 5.27 -40.63 -10.68
N ASP A 98 5.83 -41.33 -9.70
CA ASP A 98 5.53 -42.75 -9.43
C ASP A 98 4.09 -42.93 -8.91
N ASP A 99 3.53 -41.88 -8.32
CA ASP A 99 2.14 -41.79 -7.90
C ASP A 99 1.50 -40.49 -8.41
N LEU A 100 0.57 -40.62 -9.36
CA LEU A 100 -0.21 -39.51 -9.90
C LEU A 100 -1.04 -38.82 -8.80
N VAL A 101 -1.47 -39.54 -7.77
CA VAL A 101 -2.27 -38.98 -6.67
C VAL A 101 -1.41 -38.07 -5.80
N ASP A 102 -0.21 -38.51 -5.42
CA ASP A 102 0.72 -37.71 -4.64
C ASP A 102 1.28 -36.54 -5.46
N GLY A 103 1.55 -36.75 -6.76
CA GLY A 103 1.96 -35.68 -7.66
C GLY A 103 0.89 -34.61 -7.88
N ILE A 104 -0.39 -34.99 -7.94
CA ILE A 104 -1.52 -34.06 -7.96
C ILE A 104 -1.63 -33.37 -6.61
N ALA A 105 -1.55 -34.09 -5.49
CA ALA A 105 -1.67 -33.51 -4.14
C ALA A 105 -0.56 -32.48 -3.86
N GLU A 106 0.68 -32.77 -4.24
CA GLU A 106 1.82 -31.86 -4.09
C GLU A 106 1.71 -30.67 -5.05
N THR A 107 1.32 -30.91 -6.31
CA THR A 107 1.10 -29.80 -7.28
C THR A 107 -0.07 -28.92 -6.86
N VAL A 108 -1.13 -29.50 -6.30
CA VAL A 108 -2.28 -28.78 -5.71
C VAL A 108 -1.84 -27.99 -4.50
N GLY A 109 -1.09 -28.58 -3.56
CA GLY A 109 -0.54 -27.88 -2.40
C GLY A 109 0.39 -26.71 -2.76
N ARG A 110 1.14 -26.86 -3.85
CA ARG A 110 2.13 -25.86 -4.28
C ARG A 110 1.55 -24.77 -5.19
N ARG A 111 0.52 -25.08 -6.01
CA ARG A 111 -0.08 -24.13 -6.96
C ARG A 111 -1.44 -23.58 -6.53
N LEU A 112 -2.22 -24.34 -5.76
CA LEU A 112 -3.48 -23.88 -5.20
C LEU A 112 -3.19 -23.45 -3.76
N HIS A 113 -3.59 -22.24 -3.38
CA HIS A 113 -3.40 -21.73 -2.01
C HIS A 113 -4.21 -22.58 -1.01
N THR A 114 -3.67 -23.74 -0.62
CA THR A 114 -4.36 -24.69 0.24
C THR A 114 -4.57 -24.13 1.64
N TRP A 115 -5.68 -24.51 2.26
CA TRP A 115 -6.01 -24.11 3.62
C TRP A 115 -4.90 -24.52 4.60
N HIS A 116 -4.38 -23.55 5.35
CA HIS A 116 -3.33 -23.77 6.35
C HIS A 116 -3.72 -23.12 7.69
N ALA A 117 -3.04 -23.50 8.78
CA ALA A 117 -3.35 -22.99 10.12
C ALA A 117 -3.30 -21.44 10.21
N GLY A 118 -2.42 -20.81 9.44
CA GLY A 118 -2.35 -19.35 9.30
C GLY A 118 -3.60 -18.74 8.65
N ALA A 119 -4.11 -19.34 7.57
CA ALA A 119 -5.37 -18.92 6.94
C ALA A 119 -6.56 -19.11 7.88
N ALA A 120 -6.61 -20.24 8.60
CA ALA A 120 -7.64 -20.50 9.62
C ALA A 120 -7.62 -19.45 10.73
N ARG A 121 -6.44 -19.12 11.24
CA ARG A 121 -6.27 -18.06 12.25
C ARG A 121 -6.71 -16.70 11.70
N GLY A 122 -6.31 -16.37 10.46
CA GLY A 122 -6.75 -15.15 9.79
C GLY A 122 -8.26 -15.04 9.67
N LEU A 123 -8.94 -16.14 9.29
CA LEU A 123 -10.40 -16.20 9.23
C LEU A 123 -11.04 -16.01 10.61
N LEU A 124 -10.54 -16.69 11.65
CA LEU A 124 -11.08 -16.58 13.00
C LEU A 124 -10.91 -15.17 13.59
N VAL A 125 -9.75 -14.54 13.38
CA VAL A 125 -9.52 -13.16 13.81
C VAL A 125 -10.37 -12.19 12.99
N GLY A 126 -10.45 -12.38 11.68
CA GLY A 126 -11.30 -11.56 10.81
C GLY A 126 -12.78 -11.64 11.18
N THR A 127 -13.28 -12.84 11.48
CA THR A 127 -14.66 -13.04 11.95
C THR A 127 -14.88 -12.43 13.32
N ALA A 128 -13.93 -12.53 14.26
CA ALA A 128 -14.01 -11.83 15.54
C ALA A 128 -14.05 -10.30 15.39
N VAL A 129 -13.25 -9.74 14.48
CA VAL A 129 -13.29 -8.30 14.15
C VAL A 129 -14.66 -7.92 13.56
N ALA A 130 -15.18 -8.73 12.64
CA ALA A 130 -16.47 -8.49 12.00
C ALA A 130 -17.64 -8.58 12.99
N THR A 131 -17.64 -9.54 13.92
CA THR A 131 -18.69 -9.67 14.95
C THR A 131 -18.69 -8.50 15.92
N VAL A 132 -17.51 -8.03 16.33
CA VAL A 132 -17.39 -6.82 17.17
C VAL A 132 -17.90 -5.59 16.43
N ALA A 133 -17.51 -5.41 15.16
CA ALA A 133 -18.01 -4.30 14.34
C ALA A 133 -19.55 -4.36 14.20
N ALA A 134 -20.11 -5.55 13.95
CA ALA A 134 -21.55 -5.75 13.88
C ALA A 134 -22.25 -5.44 15.22
N ALA A 135 -21.68 -5.87 16.35
CA ALA A 135 -22.22 -5.57 17.67
C ALA A 135 -22.25 -4.06 17.96
N LEU A 136 -21.20 -3.32 17.59
CA LEU A 136 -21.17 -1.86 17.70
C LEU A 136 -22.22 -1.22 16.79
N LEU A 137 -22.33 -1.65 15.53
CA LEU A 137 -23.34 -1.14 14.61
C LEU A 137 -24.77 -1.38 15.13
N LEU A 138 -25.03 -2.53 15.73
CA LEU A 138 -26.32 -2.84 16.34
C LEU A 138 -26.66 -1.88 17.49
N VAL A 139 -25.73 -1.64 18.42
CA VAL A 139 -25.96 -0.75 19.57
C VAL A 139 -26.20 0.71 19.14
N PHE A 140 -25.56 1.15 18.06
CA PHE A 140 -25.69 2.51 17.55
C PHE A 140 -26.85 2.69 16.55
N ARG A 141 -27.53 1.60 16.18
CA ARG A 141 -28.68 1.66 15.28
C ARG A 141 -29.87 2.37 15.98
N PRO A 142 -30.56 3.29 15.29
CA PRO A 142 -31.77 3.91 15.85
C PRO A 142 -32.83 2.84 16.19
N GLY A 143 -33.44 2.98 17.37
CA GLY A 143 -34.50 2.08 17.87
C GLY A 143 -34.04 0.91 18.74
N VAL A 144 -32.74 0.70 18.96
CA VAL A 144 -32.24 -0.39 19.83
C VAL A 144 -32.13 0.06 21.29
N THR A 145 -31.59 1.26 21.52
CA THR A 145 -31.54 1.87 22.85
C THR A 145 -31.57 3.38 22.70
N ASP A 146 -32.47 4.05 23.42
CA ASP A 146 -32.59 5.51 23.41
C ASP A 146 -31.62 6.17 24.40
N SER A 147 -30.99 5.37 25.28
CA SER A 147 -30.05 5.88 26.27
C SER A 147 -28.64 6.03 25.68
N THR A 148 -28.25 7.29 25.50
CA THR A 148 -26.89 7.74 25.19
C THR A 148 -25.84 7.13 26.14
N ALA A 149 -26.17 7.02 27.43
CA ALA A 149 -25.28 6.43 28.44
C ALA A 149 -25.05 4.93 28.20
N THR A 150 -26.08 4.18 27.81
CA THR A 150 -25.96 2.76 27.49
C THR A 150 -25.08 2.53 26.26
N ARG A 151 -25.24 3.34 25.21
CA ARG A 151 -24.37 3.25 24.01
C ARG A 151 -22.91 3.52 24.35
N ALA A 152 -22.64 4.56 25.13
CA ALA A 152 -21.30 4.88 25.60
C ALA A 152 -20.72 3.75 26.48
N ALA A 153 -21.51 3.19 27.40
CA ALA A 153 -21.09 2.08 28.26
C ALA A 153 -20.74 0.83 27.44
N CYS A 154 -21.58 0.44 26.47
CA CYS A 154 -21.30 -0.70 25.58
C CYS A 154 -20.02 -0.51 24.77
N ALA A 155 -19.81 0.68 24.18
CA ALA A 155 -18.59 0.99 23.44
C ALA A 155 -17.34 1.00 24.33
N ALA A 156 -17.46 1.53 25.56
CA ALA A 156 -16.37 1.54 26.53
C ALA A 156 -16.00 0.12 26.98
N VAL A 157 -16.99 -0.71 27.33
CA VAL A 157 -16.78 -2.12 27.70
C VAL A 157 -16.14 -2.89 26.55
N ALA A 158 -16.64 -2.72 25.32
CA ALA A 158 -16.05 -3.33 24.14
C ALA A 158 -14.57 -2.91 23.96
N GLY A 159 -14.28 -1.60 24.05
CA GLY A 159 -12.92 -1.08 23.94
C GLY A 159 -11.96 -1.64 25.00
N VAL A 160 -12.40 -1.73 26.26
CA VAL A 160 -11.61 -2.30 27.37
C VAL A 160 -11.38 -3.81 27.17
N LEU A 161 -12.40 -4.57 26.76
CA LEU A 161 -12.27 -6.00 26.49
C LEU A 161 -11.33 -6.27 25.31
N LEU A 162 -11.42 -5.48 24.24
CA LEU A 162 -10.50 -5.56 23.10
C LEU A 162 -9.07 -5.22 23.50
N LEU A 163 -8.88 -4.20 24.34
CA LEU A 163 -7.55 -3.84 24.84
C LEU A 163 -6.94 -4.96 25.69
N ALA A 164 -7.72 -5.56 26.60
CA ALA A 164 -7.31 -6.71 27.38
C ALA A 164 -7.03 -7.94 26.50
N GLY A 165 -7.88 -8.19 25.49
CA GLY A 165 -7.69 -9.24 24.48
C GLY A 165 -6.43 -9.04 23.65
N ALA A 166 -6.14 -7.81 23.21
CA ALA A 166 -4.94 -7.46 22.47
C ALA A 166 -3.68 -7.65 23.32
N GLY A 167 -3.70 -7.16 24.57
CA GLY A 167 -2.60 -7.32 25.52
C GLY A 167 -2.32 -8.79 25.85
N SER A 168 -3.35 -9.58 26.10
CA SER A 168 -3.22 -11.02 26.35
C SER A 168 -2.76 -11.79 25.11
N ALA A 169 -3.29 -11.50 23.92
CA ALA A 169 -2.83 -12.09 22.67
C ALA A 169 -1.34 -11.82 22.43
N SER A 170 -0.86 -10.61 22.72
CA SER A 170 0.55 -10.27 22.58
C SER A 170 1.43 -10.92 23.65
N ARG A 171 1.06 -10.76 24.93
CA ARG A 171 1.92 -11.10 26.07
C ARG A 171 1.83 -12.55 26.52
N ALA A 172 0.63 -13.15 26.47
CA ALA A 172 0.40 -14.51 26.94
C ALA A 172 0.46 -15.54 25.81
N VAL A 173 -0.06 -15.20 24.62
CA VAL A 173 -0.13 -16.14 23.48
C VAL A 173 1.02 -15.93 22.49
N GLY A 174 1.60 -14.73 22.43
CA GLY A 174 2.63 -14.38 21.44
C GLY A 174 2.09 -14.25 20.01
N ASP A 175 0.77 -14.11 19.84
CA ASP A 175 0.13 -14.05 18.53
C ASP A 175 0.00 -12.60 18.05
N ARG A 176 0.95 -12.19 17.19
CA ARG A 176 1.04 -10.83 16.66
C ARG A 176 -0.20 -10.43 15.85
N LEU A 177 -0.80 -11.35 15.10
CA LEU A 177 -1.93 -11.04 14.22
C LEU A 177 -3.19 -10.71 15.03
N SER A 178 -3.51 -11.52 16.05
CA SER A 178 -4.62 -11.24 16.95
C SER A 178 -4.38 -9.96 17.76
N ALA A 179 -3.16 -9.76 18.26
CA ALA A 179 -2.81 -8.56 19.04
C ALA A 179 -3.00 -7.27 18.23
N THR A 180 -2.54 -7.22 16.97
CA THR A 180 -2.69 -6.04 16.12
C THR A 180 -4.13 -5.83 15.68
N ALA A 181 -4.85 -6.88 15.31
CA ALA A 181 -6.25 -6.78 14.89
C ALA A 181 -7.17 -6.28 16.01
N LEU A 182 -7.04 -6.84 17.22
CA LEU A 182 -7.81 -6.39 18.38
C LEU A 182 -7.38 -4.99 18.82
N GLY A 183 -6.07 -4.70 18.83
CA GLY A 183 -5.53 -3.38 19.15
C GLY A 183 -6.04 -2.28 18.22
N LEU A 184 -6.22 -2.60 16.93
CA LEU A 184 -6.75 -1.66 15.93
C LEU A 184 -8.20 -1.23 16.23
N LEU A 185 -9.00 -2.12 16.83
CA LEU A 185 -10.40 -1.84 17.19
C LEU A 185 -10.55 -1.03 18.48
N VAL A 186 -9.51 -0.87 19.29
CA VAL A 186 -9.59 -0.08 20.54
C VAL A 186 -9.87 1.40 20.24
N ALA A 187 -9.17 1.97 19.25
CA ALA A 187 -9.33 3.37 18.86
C ALA A 187 -10.77 3.73 18.42
N PRO A 188 -11.42 3.01 17.47
CA PRO A 188 -12.80 3.32 17.10
C PRO A 188 -13.81 3.11 18.23
N CYS A 189 -13.63 2.12 19.11
CA CYS A 189 -14.47 1.97 20.29
C CYS A 189 -14.41 3.19 21.20
N PHE A 190 -13.21 3.69 21.50
CA PHE A 190 -13.05 4.89 22.32
C PHE A 190 -13.48 6.16 21.58
N ALA A 191 -13.34 6.20 20.25
CA ALA A 191 -13.90 7.27 19.43
C ALA A 191 -15.41 7.39 19.59
N LEU A 192 -16.12 6.25 19.57
CA LEU A 192 -17.57 6.20 19.76
C LEU A 192 -17.97 6.69 21.17
N VAL A 193 -17.19 6.34 22.20
CA VAL A 193 -17.39 6.87 23.56
C VAL A 193 -17.21 8.39 23.58
N GLY A 194 -16.11 8.90 23.03
CA GLY A 194 -15.82 10.34 22.96
C GLY A 194 -16.83 11.11 22.10
N TRP A 195 -17.41 10.48 21.08
CA TRP A 195 -18.47 11.08 20.27
C TRP A 195 -19.79 11.24 21.04
N VAL A 196 -20.09 10.30 21.93
CA VAL A 196 -21.40 10.21 22.60
C VAL A 196 -21.44 11.00 23.91
N LEU A 197 -20.35 11.00 24.69
CA LEU A 197 -20.29 11.59 26.03
C LEU A 197 -20.54 13.10 26.11
N PRO A 198 -20.04 13.96 25.20
CA PRO A 198 -20.28 15.40 25.28
C PRO A 198 -21.76 15.78 25.17
N GLY A 199 -22.60 14.88 24.62
CA GLY A 199 -24.02 15.15 24.40
C GLY A 199 -24.27 16.27 23.40
N GLY A 200 -25.36 17.01 23.61
CA GLY A 200 -25.76 18.16 22.79
C GLY A 200 -26.53 17.79 21.52
N ASP A 201 -27.42 18.71 21.13
CA ASP A 201 -28.25 18.58 19.94
C ASP A 201 -27.48 19.00 18.68
N LEU A 202 -27.52 18.14 17.66
CA LEU A 202 -26.85 18.34 16.37
C LEU A 202 -27.70 19.13 15.37
N THR A 203 -28.87 19.61 15.77
CA THR A 203 -29.85 20.30 14.92
C THR A 203 -30.14 21.74 15.35
N GLY A 204 -29.50 22.21 16.44
CA GLY A 204 -29.69 23.56 16.99
C GLY A 204 -28.75 24.62 16.41
N PRO A 205 -28.85 25.88 16.87
CA PRO A 205 -27.98 26.97 16.44
C PRO A 205 -26.49 26.73 16.76
N ASP A 206 -26.22 25.89 17.76
CA ASP A 206 -24.86 25.51 18.18
C ASP A 206 -24.37 24.19 17.58
N ALA A 207 -25.07 23.64 16.59
CA ALA A 207 -24.79 22.33 16.00
C ALA A 207 -23.32 22.17 15.56
N VAL A 208 -22.72 23.20 14.95
CA VAL A 208 -21.31 23.18 14.52
C VAL A 208 -20.35 23.06 15.71
N ARG A 209 -20.62 23.81 16.80
CA ARG A 209 -19.80 23.77 18.03
C ARG A 209 -19.95 22.44 18.75
N VAL A 210 -21.18 21.91 18.82
CA VAL A 210 -21.47 20.59 19.38
C VAL A 210 -20.78 19.49 18.57
N ALA A 211 -20.91 19.52 17.24
CA ALA A 211 -20.22 18.57 16.36
C ALA A 211 -18.68 18.67 16.52
N GLY A 212 -18.14 19.89 16.59
CA GLY A 212 -16.73 20.13 16.86
C GLY A 212 -16.26 19.53 18.19
N ALA A 213 -17.00 19.77 19.27
CA ALA A 213 -16.69 19.20 20.59
C ALA A 213 -16.76 17.66 20.58
N ARG A 214 -17.73 17.07 19.89
CA ARG A 214 -17.87 15.61 19.74
C ARG A 214 -16.75 15.01 18.90
N LEU A 215 -16.34 15.66 17.81
CA LEU A 215 -15.17 15.24 17.01
C LEU A 215 -13.87 15.36 17.80
N LEU A 216 -13.70 16.45 18.56
CA LEU A 216 -12.54 16.67 19.42
C LEU A 216 -12.42 15.57 20.48
N ALA A 217 -13.50 15.30 21.20
CA ALA A 217 -13.55 14.26 22.22
C ALA A 217 -13.39 12.84 21.61
N ALA A 218 -14.00 12.57 20.47
CA ALA A 218 -13.83 11.30 19.73
C ALA A 218 -12.38 11.09 19.30
N GLY A 219 -11.75 12.10 18.68
CA GLY A 219 -10.37 12.04 18.23
C GLY A 219 -9.39 11.90 19.41
N ALA A 220 -9.59 12.65 20.50
CA ALA A 220 -8.76 12.55 21.70
C ALA A 220 -8.85 11.15 22.35
N ALA A 221 -10.08 10.62 22.49
CA ALA A 221 -10.30 9.29 23.06
C ALA A 221 -9.73 8.17 22.15
N ALA A 222 -9.89 8.30 20.84
CA ALA A 222 -9.32 7.37 19.86
C ALA A 222 -7.78 7.38 19.87
N ALA A 223 -7.16 8.55 19.96
CA ALA A 223 -5.71 8.69 20.07
C ALA A 223 -5.20 8.05 21.37
N GLY A 224 -5.87 8.29 22.50
CA GLY A 224 -5.60 7.61 23.76
C GLY A 224 -5.74 6.09 23.65
N GLY A 225 -6.78 5.60 22.98
CA GLY A 225 -6.99 4.17 22.72
C GLY A 225 -5.89 3.54 21.88
N ALA A 226 -5.43 4.21 20.82
CA ALA A 226 -4.31 3.76 19.99
C ALA A 226 -3.00 3.68 20.78
N VAL A 227 -2.71 4.70 21.60
CA VAL A 227 -1.52 4.72 22.49
C VAL A 227 -1.59 3.61 23.54
N LEU A 228 -2.74 3.40 24.16
CA LEU A 228 -2.96 2.33 25.13
C LEU A 228 -2.80 0.95 24.48
N ALA A 229 -3.34 0.75 23.27
CA ALA A 229 -3.17 -0.48 22.50
C ALA A 229 -1.70 -0.74 22.18
N LEU A 230 -0.95 0.30 21.80
CA LEU A 230 0.49 0.20 21.54
C LEU A 230 1.26 -0.16 22.81
N ALA A 231 0.95 0.48 23.94
CA ALA A 231 1.57 0.19 25.23
C ALA A 231 1.27 -1.24 25.71
N ALA A 232 0.03 -1.70 25.55
CA ALA A 232 -0.40 -3.03 25.97
C ALA A 232 0.23 -4.15 25.11
N THR A 233 0.28 -3.95 23.79
CA THR A 233 0.74 -4.99 22.85
C THR A 233 2.22 -4.95 22.55
N ALA A 234 2.86 -3.77 22.49
CA ALA A 234 4.21 -3.56 21.97
C ALA A 234 4.47 -4.16 20.56
N VAL A 235 3.40 -4.39 19.78
CA VAL A 235 3.44 -4.98 18.42
C VAL A 235 2.61 -4.11 17.48
N GLY A 236 3.01 -4.02 16.21
CA GLY A 236 2.24 -3.27 15.21
C GLY A 236 2.33 -1.76 15.32
N ALA A 237 3.44 -1.24 15.86
CA ALA A 237 3.70 0.20 16.02
C ALA A 237 3.38 1.04 14.77
N PRO A 238 3.72 0.62 13.52
CA PRO A 238 3.34 1.39 12.33
C PRO A 238 1.85 1.65 12.20
N VAL A 239 1.04 0.60 12.35
CA VAL A 239 -0.41 0.67 12.16
C VAL A 239 -1.08 1.42 13.31
N LEU A 240 -0.65 1.20 14.55
CA LEU A 240 -1.20 1.89 15.72
C LEU A 240 -0.81 3.38 15.77
N LEU A 241 0.37 3.75 15.28
CA LEU A 241 0.70 5.17 15.11
C LEU A 241 -0.14 5.79 14.00
N ALA A 242 -0.32 5.09 12.87
CA ALA A 242 -1.17 5.56 11.78
C ALA A 242 -2.61 5.83 12.26
N THR A 243 -3.18 4.95 13.10
CA THR A 243 -4.50 5.20 13.69
C THR A 243 -4.50 6.37 14.67
N ALA A 244 -3.43 6.55 15.45
CA ALA A 244 -3.27 7.74 16.28
C ALA A 244 -3.21 9.03 15.44
N VAL A 245 -2.53 9.01 14.29
CA VAL A 245 -2.48 10.16 13.36
C VAL A 245 -3.87 10.50 12.82
N VAL A 246 -4.65 9.49 12.40
CA VAL A 246 -6.05 9.69 11.97
C VAL A 246 -6.88 10.27 13.12
N ALA A 247 -6.73 9.74 14.33
CA ALA A 247 -7.45 10.22 15.51
C ALA A 247 -7.11 11.68 15.86
N VAL A 248 -5.82 12.05 15.78
CA VAL A 248 -5.36 13.43 15.98
C VAL A 248 -5.90 14.35 14.89
N ALA A 249 -5.91 13.93 13.62
CA ALA A 249 -6.51 14.71 12.54
C ALA A 249 -8.01 14.98 12.77
N THR A 250 -8.74 13.97 13.25
CA THR A 250 -10.16 14.12 13.68
C THR A 250 -10.29 15.10 14.84
N ALA A 251 -9.42 15.00 15.85
CA ALA A 251 -9.42 15.89 17.01
C ALA A 251 -9.16 17.35 16.60
N VAL A 252 -8.16 17.58 15.74
CA VAL A 252 -7.82 18.91 15.20
C VAL A 252 -8.96 19.48 14.38
N SER A 253 -9.62 18.67 13.55
CA SER A 253 -10.80 19.09 12.79
C SER A 253 -11.93 19.54 13.73
N GLY A 254 -12.19 18.77 14.80
CA GLY A 254 -13.15 19.13 15.83
C GLY A 254 -12.80 20.40 16.60
N ALA A 255 -11.52 20.58 16.94
CA ALA A 255 -11.02 21.79 17.58
C ALA A 255 -11.18 23.02 16.68
N LEU A 256 -10.87 22.91 15.39
CA LEU A 256 -11.07 23.99 14.42
C LEU A 256 -12.55 24.40 14.39
N MET A 257 -13.47 23.45 14.24
CA MET A 257 -14.92 23.74 14.26
C MET A 257 -15.37 24.39 15.59
N GLY A 258 -14.89 23.87 16.71
CA GLY A 258 -15.28 24.34 18.05
C GLY A 258 -14.76 25.74 18.40
N TYR A 259 -13.52 26.06 18.03
CA TYR A 259 -12.86 27.32 18.44
C TYR A 259 -12.90 28.43 17.38
N THR A 260 -12.97 28.08 16.09
CA THR A 260 -12.92 29.07 15.00
C THR A 260 -14.27 29.28 14.31
N CYS A 261 -15.31 28.56 14.74
CA CYS A 261 -16.64 28.55 14.11
C CYS A 261 -16.60 28.24 12.60
N LEU A 262 -15.54 27.56 12.12
CA LEU A 262 -15.46 27.07 10.76
C LEU A 262 -16.48 25.94 10.56
N ASP A 263 -17.11 25.94 9.40
CA ASP A 263 -17.98 24.84 8.99
C ASP A 263 -17.18 23.55 8.79
N MET A 264 -17.90 22.43 8.84
CA MET A 264 -17.30 21.10 8.73
C MET A 264 -16.44 20.93 7.46
N PRO A 265 -16.89 21.34 6.24
CA PRO A 265 -16.09 21.21 5.02
C PRO A 265 -14.76 21.99 5.08
N ALA A 266 -14.77 23.19 5.65
CA ALA A 266 -13.58 24.01 5.81
C ALA A 266 -12.56 23.37 6.75
N ALA A 267 -13.01 22.89 7.91
CA ALA A 267 -12.12 22.28 8.90
C ALA A 267 -11.44 21.01 8.35
N VAL A 268 -12.19 20.10 7.72
CA VAL A 268 -11.63 18.86 7.18
C VAL A 268 -10.76 19.10 5.95
N ALA A 269 -11.08 20.09 5.11
CA ALA A 269 -10.27 20.46 3.96
C ALA A 269 -8.89 20.98 4.38
N LEU A 270 -8.83 21.85 5.39
CA LEU A 270 -7.58 22.37 5.94
C LEU A 270 -6.71 21.24 6.48
N VAL A 271 -7.28 20.35 7.30
CA VAL A 271 -6.54 19.21 7.88
C VAL A 271 -6.06 18.25 6.79
N ALA A 272 -6.93 17.87 5.85
CA ALA A 272 -6.57 16.98 4.75
C ALA A 272 -5.48 17.57 3.85
N THR A 273 -5.49 18.89 3.63
CA THR A 273 -4.47 19.59 2.85
C THR A 273 -3.12 19.58 3.53
N VAL A 274 -3.07 19.90 4.82
CA VAL A 274 -1.82 19.83 5.60
C VAL A 274 -1.25 18.41 5.57
N VAL A 275 -2.09 17.39 5.76
CA VAL A 275 -1.67 15.98 5.76
C VAL A 275 -1.24 15.51 4.36
N ALA A 276 -1.94 15.93 3.31
CA ALA A 276 -1.58 15.60 1.93
C ALA A 276 -0.26 16.26 1.50
N LEU A 277 0.01 17.50 1.92
CA LEU A 277 1.28 18.18 1.66
C LEU A 277 2.43 17.57 2.47
N ALA A 278 2.15 17.10 3.69
CA ALA A 278 3.12 16.39 4.53
C ALA A 278 3.48 15.00 3.97
N ALA A 279 2.74 14.49 2.97
CA ALA A 279 3.03 13.21 2.30
C ALA A 279 4.46 13.14 1.74
N GLY A 280 5.01 14.27 1.27
CA GLY A 280 6.40 14.35 0.80
C GLY A 280 7.46 14.06 1.87
N ALA A 281 7.12 14.22 3.16
CA ALA A 281 7.99 13.93 4.29
C ALA A 281 7.83 12.49 4.84
N VAL A 282 6.91 11.69 4.29
CA VAL A 282 6.63 10.33 4.80
C VAL A 282 7.84 9.42 4.66
N ALA A 283 8.52 9.41 3.51
CA ALA A 283 9.70 8.56 3.30
C ALA A 283 10.85 8.85 4.27
N PRO A 284 11.35 10.10 4.44
CA PRO A 284 12.41 10.38 5.41
C PRO A 284 11.98 10.15 6.85
N PHE A 285 10.69 10.33 7.17
CA PHE A 285 10.17 10.05 8.52
C PHE A 285 10.09 8.54 8.81
N ALA A 286 9.59 7.75 7.87
CA ALA A 286 9.54 6.29 7.96
C ALA A 286 10.95 5.68 8.07
N PHE A 287 11.92 6.23 7.35
CA PHE A 287 13.32 5.81 7.43
C PHE A 287 13.90 6.03 8.84
N LYS A 288 13.64 7.20 9.45
CA LYS A 288 14.03 7.50 10.84
C LYS A 288 13.31 6.60 11.86
N LEU A 289 12.02 6.37 11.67
CA LEU A 289 11.21 5.51 12.55
C LEU A 289 11.63 4.03 12.47
N ALA A 290 12.21 3.60 11.36
CA ALA A 290 12.82 2.29 11.22
C ALA A 290 14.23 2.19 11.85
N GLY A 291 14.72 3.25 12.49
CA GLY A 291 16.04 3.29 13.10
C GLY A 291 17.19 3.42 12.11
N MET A 292 16.91 3.68 10.84
CA MET A 292 17.94 3.90 9.83
C MET A 292 18.44 5.34 9.87
N ARG A 293 19.75 5.52 9.64
CA ARG A 293 20.43 6.82 9.57
C ARG A 293 21.03 6.99 8.19
N MET A 294 20.80 8.13 7.55
CA MET A 294 21.50 8.43 6.31
C MET A 294 22.97 8.69 6.65
N PRO A 295 23.91 8.04 5.96
CA PRO A 295 25.31 8.39 6.08
C PRO A 295 25.50 9.89 5.81
N SER A 296 26.31 10.56 6.62
CA SER A 296 26.73 11.93 6.31
C SER A 296 27.59 11.90 5.05
N LEU A 297 27.32 12.79 4.10
CA LEU A 297 28.19 12.95 2.94
C LEU A 297 29.58 13.40 3.41
N PRO A 298 30.67 12.69 3.03
CA PRO A 298 32.03 13.08 3.41
C PRO A 298 32.34 14.49 2.90
N SER A 299 32.78 15.38 3.79
CA SER A 299 33.22 16.73 3.43
C SER A 299 34.75 16.86 3.37
N SER A 300 35.49 15.81 3.73
CA SER A 300 36.94 15.73 3.66
C SER A 300 37.43 14.33 3.27
N ALA A 301 38.64 14.24 2.73
CA ALA A 301 39.24 12.96 2.31
C ALA A 301 39.43 11.96 3.48
N GLY A 302 39.62 12.45 4.71
CA GLY A 302 39.72 11.59 5.90
C GLY A 302 38.39 10.91 6.26
N GLN A 303 37.26 11.58 6.02
CA GLN A 303 35.91 11.03 6.27
C GLN A 303 35.49 9.95 5.28
N LEU A 304 36.23 9.75 4.17
CA LEU A 304 36.01 8.61 3.27
C LEU A 304 36.36 7.27 3.93
N GLN A 305 37.15 7.29 5.01
CA GLN A 305 37.52 6.11 5.79
C GLN A 305 36.63 5.89 7.02
N GLU A 306 35.65 6.77 7.27
CA GLU A 306 34.69 6.60 8.37
C GLU A 306 33.44 5.85 7.87
N GLY A 307 32.95 4.87 8.63
CA GLY A 307 31.71 4.15 8.29
C GLY A 307 31.82 3.18 7.11
N ILE A 308 33.03 2.68 6.82
CA ILE A 308 33.34 1.68 5.78
C ILE A 308 33.11 0.23 6.22
N ASP A 309 32.72 0.02 7.48
CA ASP A 309 32.39 -1.31 7.98
C ASP A 309 31.18 -1.87 7.22
N PRO A 310 31.26 -3.10 6.67
CA PRO A 310 30.15 -3.73 5.99
C PRO A 310 28.94 -3.88 6.91
N TYR A 311 27.77 -3.42 6.49
CA TYR A 311 26.53 -3.68 7.20
C TYR A 311 26.17 -5.17 7.09
N ALA A 312 25.68 -5.76 8.18
CA ALA A 312 25.10 -7.10 8.14
C ALA A 312 23.86 -7.09 7.24
N GLY A 313 23.86 -7.89 6.18
CA GLY A 313 22.79 -7.91 5.17
C GLY A 313 21.40 -8.17 5.77
N ASP A 314 21.33 -9.05 6.77
CA ASP A 314 20.08 -9.42 7.44
C ASP A 314 19.47 -8.26 8.23
N GLU A 315 20.31 -7.47 8.93
CA GLU A 315 19.84 -6.31 9.70
C GLU A 315 19.34 -5.19 8.78
N VAL A 316 20.02 -4.98 7.64
CA VAL A 316 19.58 -4.03 6.62
C VAL A 316 18.25 -4.47 6.00
N ALA A 317 18.09 -5.76 5.72
CA ALA A 317 16.84 -6.31 5.19
C ALA A 317 15.67 -6.12 6.17
N GLU A 318 15.84 -6.46 7.45
CA GLU A 318 14.80 -6.31 8.47
C GLU A 318 14.38 -4.84 8.66
N ARG A 319 15.35 -3.93 8.75
CA ARG A 319 15.08 -2.48 8.87
C ARG A 319 14.43 -1.90 7.61
N THR A 320 14.80 -2.40 6.44
CA THR A 320 14.17 -2.00 5.16
C THR A 320 12.71 -2.44 5.11
N GLU A 321 12.42 -3.68 5.53
CA GLU A 321 11.04 -4.17 5.64
C GLU A 321 10.23 -3.34 6.64
N LEU A 322 10.81 -3.00 7.79
CA LEU A 322 10.17 -2.14 8.80
C LEU A 322 9.89 -0.74 8.25
N ALA A 323 10.82 -0.13 7.51
CA ALA A 323 10.58 1.14 6.83
C ALA A 323 9.44 1.04 5.81
N GLY A 324 9.39 -0.06 5.03
CA GLY A 324 8.28 -0.34 4.12
C GLY A 324 6.92 -0.39 4.84
N ARG A 325 6.87 -0.99 6.04
CA ARG A 325 5.66 -1.01 6.88
C ARG A 325 5.29 0.38 7.40
N TRP A 326 6.28 1.20 7.82
CA TRP A 326 6.06 2.59 8.22
C TRP A 326 5.52 3.46 7.09
N VAL A 327 6.12 3.38 5.90
CA VAL A 327 5.64 4.09 4.70
C VAL A 327 4.20 3.71 4.40
N THR A 328 3.89 2.41 4.40
CA THR A 328 2.54 1.90 4.14
C THR A 328 1.53 2.43 5.15
N ALA A 329 1.86 2.39 6.45
CA ALA A 329 0.96 2.83 7.51
C ALA A 329 0.72 4.34 7.47
N LEU A 330 1.76 5.15 7.25
CA LEU A 330 1.62 6.61 7.16
C LEU A 330 0.80 7.03 5.92
N PHE A 331 1.03 6.41 4.76
CA PHE A 331 0.17 6.68 3.59
C PHE A 331 -1.25 6.14 3.76
N ALA A 332 -1.46 5.04 4.50
CA ALA A 332 -2.80 4.59 4.87
C ALA A 332 -3.52 5.63 5.75
N ALA A 333 -2.81 6.26 6.69
CA ALA A 333 -3.37 7.37 7.48
C ALA A 333 -3.73 8.56 6.60
N THR A 334 -2.80 9.02 5.74
CA THR A 334 -3.06 10.11 4.77
C THR A 334 -4.27 9.81 3.89
N GLY A 335 -4.33 8.61 3.32
CA GLY A 335 -5.43 8.17 2.48
C GLY A 335 -6.77 8.11 3.21
N THR A 336 -6.77 7.64 4.46
CA THR A 336 -7.98 7.57 5.29
C THR A 336 -8.50 8.96 5.65
N ILE A 337 -7.61 9.88 6.05
CA ILE A 337 -7.95 11.27 6.36
C ILE A 337 -8.51 11.96 5.11
N ALA A 338 -7.84 11.79 3.96
CA ALA A 338 -8.30 12.38 2.72
C ALA A 338 -9.63 11.79 2.24
N ALA A 339 -9.83 10.47 2.35
CA ALA A 339 -11.11 9.84 2.00
C ALA A 339 -12.27 10.37 2.85
N ALA A 340 -12.04 10.57 4.16
CA ALA A 340 -13.04 11.15 5.05
C ALA A 340 -13.34 12.62 4.67
N ALA A 341 -12.32 13.42 4.40
CA ALA A 341 -12.50 14.82 3.96
C ALA A 341 -13.22 14.91 2.61
N LEU A 342 -12.89 14.02 1.66
CA LEU A 342 -13.56 13.94 0.36
C LEU A 342 -15.04 13.56 0.49
N ALA A 343 -15.38 12.68 1.43
CA ALA A 343 -16.78 12.33 1.71
C ALA A 343 -17.60 13.52 2.22
N VAL A 344 -17.00 14.37 3.06
CA VAL A 344 -17.63 15.61 3.55
C VAL A 344 -17.72 16.65 2.43
N LEU A 345 -16.61 16.93 1.75
CA LEU A 345 -16.54 17.95 0.69
C LEU A 345 -17.49 17.64 -0.47
N ALA A 346 -17.68 16.37 -0.82
CA ALA A 346 -18.54 15.98 -1.93
C ALA A 346 -20.00 15.71 -1.50
N HIS A 347 -20.39 16.01 -0.26
CA HIS A 347 -21.77 15.75 0.20
C HIS A 347 -22.77 16.63 -0.54
N THR A 348 -22.57 17.95 -0.46
CA THR A 348 -23.32 19.01 -1.14
C THR A 348 -22.34 20.11 -1.57
N PRO A 349 -21.51 19.84 -2.59
CA PRO A 349 -20.35 20.68 -2.87
C PRO A 349 -20.73 22.00 -3.55
N ASP A 350 -20.23 23.10 -3.00
CA ASP A 350 -20.11 24.35 -3.74
C ASP A 350 -18.88 24.32 -4.68
N LEU A 351 -18.73 25.35 -5.52
CA LEU A 351 -17.58 25.45 -6.43
C LEU A 351 -16.21 25.35 -5.72
N PRO A 352 -15.95 26.02 -4.57
CA PRO A 352 -14.68 25.88 -3.85
C PRO A 352 -14.43 24.47 -3.34
N GLU A 353 -15.48 23.80 -2.86
CA GLU A 353 -15.43 22.43 -2.34
C GLU A 353 -15.19 21.43 -3.47
N THR A 354 -15.84 21.63 -4.60
CA THR A 354 -15.64 20.85 -5.83
C THR A 354 -14.19 20.93 -6.31
N LEU A 355 -13.64 22.15 -6.42
CA LEU A 355 -12.25 22.35 -6.86
C LEU A 355 -11.24 21.77 -5.86
N THR A 356 -11.50 21.92 -4.55
CA THR A 356 -10.66 21.35 -3.49
C THR A 356 -10.67 19.82 -3.55
N ALA A 357 -11.85 19.21 -3.63
CA ALA A 357 -12.00 17.77 -3.70
C ALA A 357 -11.39 17.18 -4.98
N LEU A 358 -11.57 17.87 -6.12
CA LEU A 358 -10.95 17.49 -7.39
C LEU A 358 -9.43 17.56 -7.29
N ALA A 359 -8.89 18.67 -6.78
CA ALA A 359 -7.46 18.86 -6.65
C ALA A 359 -6.82 17.83 -5.71
N LEU A 360 -7.44 17.59 -4.54
CA LEU A 360 -6.99 16.58 -3.59
C LEU A 360 -7.04 15.17 -4.19
N SER A 361 -8.12 14.81 -4.91
CA SER A 361 -8.26 13.50 -5.54
C SER A 361 -7.18 13.25 -6.59
N LEU A 362 -6.95 14.23 -7.48
CA LEU A 362 -5.91 14.14 -8.51
C LEU A 362 -4.51 14.14 -7.91
N LEU A 363 -4.28 14.93 -6.84
CA LEU A 363 -3.03 14.96 -6.10
C LEU A 363 -2.68 13.57 -5.55
N LEU A 364 -3.62 12.89 -4.90
CA LEU A 364 -3.41 11.53 -4.35
C LEU A 364 -3.10 10.51 -5.45
N LEU A 365 -3.78 10.59 -6.59
CA LEU A 365 -3.51 9.71 -7.74
C LEU A 365 -2.12 9.93 -8.30
N LEU A 366 -1.70 11.19 -8.47
CA LEU A 366 -0.35 11.51 -8.94
C LEU A 366 0.73 11.11 -7.93
N HIS A 367 0.45 11.26 -6.63
CA HIS A 367 1.37 10.86 -5.57
C HIS A 367 1.58 9.34 -5.54
N SER A 368 0.53 8.56 -5.83
CA SER A 368 0.63 7.09 -5.90
C SER A 368 1.62 6.59 -6.96
N ARG A 369 1.89 7.39 -8.01
CA ARG A 369 2.81 7.02 -9.10
C ARG A 369 4.23 6.78 -8.58
N GLY A 370 4.67 7.54 -7.59
CA GLY A 370 6.01 7.45 -7.00
C GLY A 370 6.23 6.24 -6.08
N LEU A 371 5.17 5.51 -5.74
CA LEU A 371 5.23 4.35 -4.83
C LEU A 371 5.47 3.08 -5.63
N VAL A 372 6.37 2.22 -5.16
CA VAL A 372 6.73 0.97 -5.86
C VAL A 372 5.81 -0.19 -5.43
N HIS A 373 5.52 -0.31 -4.13
CA HIS A 373 4.70 -1.40 -3.61
C HIS A 373 3.21 -1.21 -3.92
N ILE A 374 2.53 -2.28 -4.34
CA ILE A 374 1.10 -2.25 -4.69
C ILE A 374 0.23 -1.81 -3.50
N GLY A 375 0.51 -2.29 -2.29
CA GLY A 375 -0.24 -1.90 -1.10
C GLY A 375 -0.11 -0.41 -0.80
N GLN A 376 1.10 0.15 -0.93
CA GLN A 376 1.36 1.58 -0.76
C GLN A 376 0.70 2.42 -1.85
N ARG A 377 0.65 1.92 -3.10
CA ARG A 377 -0.08 2.60 -4.17
C ARG A 377 -1.57 2.67 -3.86
N LEU A 378 -2.15 1.56 -3.43
CA LEU A 378 -3.59 1.47 -3.16
C LEU A 378 -4.04 2.38 -2.01
N THR A 379 -3.20 2.63 -1.01
CA THR A 379 -3.56 3.53 0.11
C THR A 379 -3.83 4.97 -0.31
N LEU A 380 -3.30 5.42 -1.46
CA LEU A 380 -3.58 6.75 -2.01
C LEU A 380 -4.47 6.70 -3.25
N ALA A 381 -4.29 5.69 -4.10
CA ALA A 381 -5.06 5.57 -5.34
C ALA A 381 -6.56 5.32 -5.07
N VAL A 382 -6.89 4.47 -4.09
CA VAL A 382 -8.29 4.17 -3.77
C VAL A 382 -9.02 5.41 -3.23
N PRO A 383 -8.49 6.16 -2.24
CA PRO A 383 -9.08 7.45 -1.83
C PRO A 383 -9.20 8.47 -2.96
N GLY A 384 -8.22 8.56 -3.85
CA GLY A 384 -8.29 9.45 -5.02
C GLY A 384 -9.41 9.09 -5.99
N ILE A 385 -9.55 7.80 -6.33
CA ILE A 385 -10.67 7.31 -7.17
C ILE A 385 -12.00 7.54 -6.44
N TRP A 386 -12.06 7.24 -5.15
CA TRP A 386 -13.24 7.45 -4.30
C TRP A 386 -13.72 8.90 -4.34
N GLY A 387 -12.82 9.87 -4.21
CA GLY A 387 -13.16 11.29 -4.32
C GLY A 387 -13.74 11.68 -5.68
N LEU A 388 -13.17 11.18 -6.78
CA LEU A 388 -13.71 11.43 -8.13
C LEU A 388 -15.11 10.83 -8.31
N LEU A 389 -15.34 9.61 -7.80
CA LEU A 389 -16.64 8.96 -7.84
C LEU A 389 -17.68 9.71 -6.98
N LEU A 390 -17.28 10.24 -5.82
CA LEU A 390 -18.14 11.07 -4.99
C LEU A 390 -18.52 12.39 -5.66
N LEU A 391 -17.60 13.02 -6.39
CA LEU A 391 -17.89 14.23 -7.19
C LEU A 391 -18.82 13.91 -8.36
N ALA A 392 -18.62 12.79 -9.06
CA ALA A 392 -19.55 12.35 -10.10
C ALA A 392 -20.95 12.08 -9.52
N ARG A 393 -21.04 11.47 -8.34
CA ARG A 393 -22.30 11.29 -7.61
C ARG A 393 -22.93 12.64 -7.26
N ALA A 394 -22.16 13.59 -6.72
CA ALA A 394 -22.67 14.92 -6.37
C ALA A 394 -23.23 15.64 -7.59
N TRP A 395 -22.49 15.61 -8.71
CA TRP A 395 -22.93 16.19 -9.97
C TRP A 395 -24.23 15.55 -10.50
N ALA A 396 -24.37 14.22 -10.42
CA ALA A 396 -25.59 13.53 -10.83
C ALA A 396 -26.80 13.86 -9.94
N VAL A 397 -26.59 14.04 -8.63
CA VAL A 397 -27.66 14.36 -7.69
C VAL A 397 -28.17 15.78 -7.90
N ASP A 398 -27.27 16.74 -8.15
CA ASP A 398 -27.60 18.15 -8.39
C ASP A 398 -28.21 18.40 -9.79
N SER A 399 -27.95 17.48 -10.73
CA SER A 399 -28.46 17.57 -12.10
C SER A 399 -29.91 17.10 -12.25
N ASP A 400 -30.59 17.71 -13.22
CA ASP A 400 -31.88 17.26 -13.76
C ASP A 400 -31.76 15.94 -14.55
N ALA A 401 -32.86 15.47 -15.14
CA ALA A 401 -32.89 14.19 -15.85
C ALA A 401 -31.88 14.14 -17.01
N ASP A 402 -31.77 15.23 -17.78
CA ASP A 402 -30.84 15.32 -18.91
C ASP A 402 -29.39 15.37 -18.43
N GLY A 403 -29.10 16.15 -17.38
CA GLY A 403 -27.75 16.21 -16.80
C GLY A 403 -27.29 14.86 -16.23
N ARG A 404 -28.19 14.05 -15.66
CA ARG A 404 -27.88 12.67 -15.24
C ARG A 404 -27.47 11.76 -16.40
N VAL A 405 -28.08 11.93 -17.56
CA VAL A 405 -27.68 11.20 -18.79
C VAL A 405 -26.27 11.63 -19.22
N VAL A 406 -25.94 12.91 -19.09
CA VAL A 406 -24.57 13.41 -19.36
C VAL A 406 -23.57 12.79 -18.39
N VAL A 407 -23.87 12.76 -17.08
CA VAL A 407 -22.96 12.12 -16.10
C VAL A 407 -22.75 10.64 -16.42
N PHE A 408 -23.83 9.93 -16.76
CA PHE A 408 -23.76 8.54 -17.17
C PHE A 408 -22.87 8.34 -18.41
N ALA A 409 -23.04 9.17 -19.43
CA ALA A 409 -22.22 9.12 -20.64
C ALA A 409 -20.73 9.40 -20.35
N VAL A 410 -20.43 10.39 -19.49
CA VAL A 410 -19.06 10.70 -19.06
C VAL A 410 -18.44 9.52 -18.31
N LEU A 411 -19.17 8.90 -17.37
CA LEU A 411 -18.68 7.74 -16.62
C LEU A 411 -18.40 6.55 -17.55
N LEU A 412 -19.26 6.28 -18.53
CA LEU A 412 -19.00 5.24 -19.53
C LEU A 412 -17.79 5.56 -20.41
N ALA A 413 -17.63 6.81 -20.84
CA ALA A 413 -16.47 7.23 -21.62
C ALA A 413 -15.17 7.06 -20.80
N VAL A 414 -15.16 7.43 -19.52
CA VAL A 414 -14.03 7.22 -18.61
C VAL A 414 -13.76 5.72 -18.42
N ALA A 415 -14.78 4.89 -18.22
CA ALA A 415 -14.63 3.45 -18.09
C ALA A 415 -14.00 2.84 -19.36
N ALA A 416 -14.47 3.22 -20.55
CA ALA A 416 -13.91 2.77 -21.82
C ALA A 416 -12.45 3.22 -21.98
N ALA A 417 -12.12 4.46 -21.60
CA ALA A 417 -10.75 4.97 -21.62
C ALA A 417 -9.83 4.20 -20.65
N LEU A 418 -10.31 3.87 -19.45
CA LEU A 418 -9.56 3.08 -18.46
C LEU A 418 -9.31 1.65 -18.93
N VAL A 419 -10.31 0.99 -19.51
CA VAL A 419 -10.17 -0.34 -20.11
C VAL A 419 -9.14 -0.30 -21.25
N THR A 420 -9.22 0.69 -22.13
CA THR A 420 -8.26 0.89 -23.21
C THR A 420 -6.85 1.14 -22.67
N ALA A 421 -6.73 1.98 -21.64
CA ALA A 421 -5.45 2.24 -20.98
C ALA A 421 -4.88 0.98 -20.32
N SER A 422 -5.72 0.10 -19.77
CA SER A 422 -5.28 -1.17 -19.17
C SER A 422 -4.62 -2.11 -20.18
N TRP A 423 -4.98 -2.02 -21.46
CA TRP A 423 -4.37 -2.82 -22.53
C TRP A 423 -3.08 -2.19 -23.10
N ILE A 424 -2.99 -0.85 -23.06
CA ILE A 424 -1.92 -0.12 -23.77
C ILE A 424 -0.79 0.32 -22.83
N VAL A 425 -1.11 0.73 -21.60
CA VAL A 425 -0.15 1.43 -20.72
C VAL A 425 0.77 0.48 -19.93
N PRO A 426 0.29 -0.64 -19.34
CA PRO A 426 1.16 -1.50 -18.53
C PRO A 426 2.38 -2.02 -19.30
N GLY A 427 3.56 -1.92 -18.69
CA GLY A 427 4.82 -2.39 -19.26
C GLY A 427 5.42 -1.50 -20.36
N ARG A 428 4.72 -0.46 -20.82
CA ARG A 428 5.26 0.45 -21.85
C ARG A 428 6.06 1.60 -21.23
N ARG A 429 7.21 1.91 -21.85
CA ARG A 429 7.98 3.12 -21.56
C ARG A 429 7.23 4.31 -22.16
N VAL A 430 6.55 5.08 -21.31
CA VAL A 430 5.90 6.33 -21.71
C VAL A 430 6.95 7.37 -22.12
N LEU A 431 6.63 8.21 -23.10
CA LEU A 431 7.54 9.27 -23.53
C LEU A 431 7.87 10.23 -22.37
N PRO A 432 9.11 10.75 -22.28
CA PRO A 432 9.55 11.56 -21.15
C PRO A 432 8.68 12.80 -20.86
N TYR A 433 8.03 13.38 -21.88
CA TYR A 433 7.18 14.55 -21.72
C TYR A 433 5.93 14.26 -20.87
N TRP A 434 5.38 13.04 -20.89
CA TRP A 434 4.24 12.67 -20.04
C TRP A 434 4.65 12.55 -18.57
N GLY A 435 5.86 12.04 -18.31
CA GLY A 435 6.43 12.03 -16.96
C GLY A 435 6.57 13.44 -16.40
N ARG A 436 7.11 14.36 -17.22
CA ARG A 436 7.25 15.77 -16.85
C ARG A 436 5.91 16.48 -16.69
N ALA A 437 4.93 16.21 -17.56
CA ALA A 437 3.58 16.76 -17.42
C ALA A 437 2.93 16.32 -16.10
N ALA A 438 3.08 15.06 -15.71
CA ALA A 438 2.59 14.56 -14.43
C ALA A 438 3.28 15.21 -13.23
N GLU A 439 4.58 15.48 -13.31
CA GLU A 439 5.32 16.22 -12.27
C GLU A 439 4.84 17.67 -12.15
N LEU A 440 4.68 18.37 -13.27
CA LEU A 440 4.14 19.74 -13.27
C LEU A 440 2.70 19.78 -12.75
N ALA A 441 1.86 18.81 -13.13
CA ALA A 441 0.51 18.68 -12.61
C ALA A 441 0.52 18.41 -11.10
N HIS A 442 1.41 17.54 -10.61
CA HIS A 442 1.55 17.25 -9.18
C HIS A 442 1.90 18.52 -8.41
N THR A 443 2.94 19.25 -8.81
CA THR A 443 3.34 20.49 -8.16
C THR A 443 2.25 21.56 -8.27
N GLY A 444 1.63 21.71 -9.44
CA GLY A 444 0.55 22.67 -9.67
C GLY A 444 -0.66 22.41 -8.77
N LEU A 445 -1.09 21.14 -8.64
CA LEU A 445 -2.19 20.75 -7.77
C LEU A 445 -1.85 20.92 -6.28
N ALA A 446 -0.63 20.57 -5.87
CA ALA A 446 -0.17 20.78 -4.51
C ALA A 446 -0.18 22.28 -4.13
N VAL A 447 0.27 23.15 -5.04
CA VAL A 447 0.25 24.60 -4.84
C VAL A 447 -1.17 25.15 -4.87
N ALA A 448 -2.03 24.68 -5.78
CA ALA A 448 -3.42 25.13 -5.91
C ALA A 448 -4.33 24.67 -4.75
N LEU A 449 -3.98 23.58 -4.07
CA LEU A 449 -4.76 23.06 -2.95
C LEU A 449 -4.83 24.06 -1.77
N LEU A 450 -3.76 24.82 -1.53
CA LEU A 450 -3.71 25.86 -0.49
C LEU A 450 -4.75 26.99 -0.73
N PRO A 451 -4.77 27.71 -1.86
CA PRO A 451 -5.78 28.74 -2.08
C PRO A 451 -7.19 28.16 -2.17
N PHE A 452 -7.41 26.97 -2.73
CA PHE A 452 -8.75 26.36 -2.74
C PHE A 452 -9.27 26.05 -1.34
N THR A 453 -8.42 25.54 -0.44
CA THR A 453 -8.84 25.31 0.95
C THR A 453 -9.08 26.58 1.74
N LEU A 454 -8.28 27.62 1.52
CA LEU A 454 -8.55 28.94 2.09
C LEU A 454 -9.84 29.55 1.54
N TRP A 455 -10.23 29.21 0.32
CA TRP A 455 -11.51 29.61 -0.25
C TRP A 455 -12.68 28.90 0.42
N VAL A 456 -12.59 27.57 0.61
CA VAL A 456 -13.59 26.80 1.37
C VAL A 456 -13.72 27.35 2.80
N ALA A 457 -12.60 27.76 3.42
CA ALA A 457 -12.61 28.40 4.74
C ALA A 457 -13.20 29.83 4.76
N GLY A 458 -13.65 30.37 3.63
CA GLY A 458 -14.28 31.69 3.54
C GLY A 458 -13.32 32.87 3.63
N LEU A 459 -11.99 32.66 3.60
CA LEU A 459 -10.99 33.72 3.78
C LEU A 459 -11.16 34.85 2.77
N PHE A 460 -11.37 34.53 1.50
CA PHE A 460 -11.54 35.56 0.45
C PHE A 460 -12.83 36.35 0.60
N GLY A 461 -13.91 35.73 1.10
CA GLY A 461 -15.15 36.42 1.42
C GLY A 461 -14.96 37.39 2.58
N TRP A 462 -14.30 36.93 3.65
CA TRP A 462 -13.95 37.74 4.81
C TRP A 462 -13.06 38.93 4.44
N LEU A 463 -12.00 38.71 3.65
CA LEU A 463 -11.12 39.79 3.16
C LEU A 463 -11.87 40.82 2.31
N ARG A 464 -12.81 40.39 1.46
CA ARG A 464 -13.63 41.31 0.67
C ARG A 464 -14.53 42.17 1.56
N GLY A 465 -15.17 41.56 2.56
CA GLY A 465 -16.04 42.26 3.51
C GLY A 465 -15.32 43.30 4.39
N LEU A 466 -14.00 43.20 4.55
CA LEU A 466 -13.20 44.23 5.22
C LEU A 466 -13.02 45.50 4.40
N PHE A 467 -13.12 45.42 3.07
CA PHE A 467 -12.86 46.53 2.15
C PHE A 467 -14.11 47.08 1.44
N GLY A 468 -15.29 46.48 1.66
CA GLY A 468 -16.58 46.90 1.08
C GLY A 468 -17.23 45.83 0.22
#